data_AF-A0A7S1NJY9-F1
#
_entry.id   AF-A0A7S1NJY9-F1
#
_cell.length_a   1.000
_cell.length_b   1.000
_cell.length_c   1.000
_cell.angle_alpha   90.00
_cell.angle_beta   90.00
_cell.angle_gamma   90.00
#
_symmetry.space_group_name_H-M   'P 1'
#
loop_
_entity.id
_entity.type
_entity.pdbx_description
1 polymer ?
#
loop_
_entity_poly.entity_id
_entity_poly.type
_entity_poly.pdbx_seq_one_letter_code
_entity_poly.pdbx_strand_id
1 'polypeptide(L)'
;TPASPSPSLLASLFALVSRDWAACGASIRAATYSPLVMQLQQLLPVQNDAPAPSVLVPGAGLGRMAYEMYRVGYSVQACEMDPLLVTCMDWLLNHVEEPVMCAPHLHLFRHNVHGD
;
A
#
# COMPACT_ATOMS: atom_id res chain seq x y z
N THR A 1 -29.81 -2.67 6.14
CA THR A 1 -28.61 -1.81 6.27
C THR A 1 -27.39 -2.67 6.01
N PRO A 2 -26.41 -2.25 5.20
CA PRO A 2 -25.16 -3.00 5.11
C PRO A 2 -24.57 -3.08 6.53
N ALA A 3 -24.08 -4.26 6.92
CA ALA A 3 -23.48 -4.45 8.23
C ALA A 3 -22.26 -3.55 8.36
N SER A 4 -22.15 -2.80 9.47
CA SER A 4 -20.96 -2.02 9.76
C SER A 4 -19.72 -2.92 9.78
N PRO A 5 -18.57 -2.47 9.26
CA PRO A 5 -17.35 -3.27 9.27
C PRO A 5 -16.96 -3.65 10.69
N SER A 6 -16.40 -4.84 10.87
CA SER A 6 -15.96 -5.28 12.19
C SER A 6 -14.80 -4.38 12.69
N PRO A 7 -14.68 -4.18 14.01
CA PRO A 7 -13.57 -3.40 14.58
C PRO A 7 -12.18 -3.93 14.19
N SER A 8 -12.04 -5.26 14.05
CA SER A 8 -10.79 -5.89 13.62
C SER A 8 -10.43 -5.57 12.17
N LEU A 9 -11.43 -5.43 11.30
CA LEU A 9 -11.22 -5.05 9.90
C LEU A 9 -10.73 -3.60 9.79
N LEU A 10 -11.30 -2.68 10.59
CA LEU A 10 -10.85 -1.29 10.65
C LEU A 10 -9.43 -1.15 11.20
N ALA A 11 -9.07 -1.92 12.23
CA ALA A 11 -7.72 -1.96 12.76
C ALA A 11 -6.70 -2.41 11.70
N SER A 12 -7.03 -3.46 10.95
CA SER A 12 -6.20 -3.95 9.84
C SER A 12 -6.05 -2.91 8.73
N LEU A 13 -7.13 -2.21 8.37
CA LEU A 13 -7.08 -1.13 7.38
C LEU A 13 -6.10 -0.03 7.82
N PHE A 14 -6.20 0.45 9.07
CA PHE A 14 -5.29 1.48 9.56
C PHE A 14 -3.82 1.04 9.61
N ALA A 15 -3.56 -0.23 9.93
CA ALA A 15 -2.22 -0.80 9.86
C ALA A 15 -1.70 -0.81 8.41
N LEU A 16 -2.54 -1.18 7.45
CA LEU A 16 -2.20 -1.15 6.02
C LEU A 16 -1.95 0.28 5.53
N VAL A 17 -2.80 1.25 5.90
CA VAL A 17 -2.60 2.67 5.55
C VAL A 17 -1.26 3.18 6.11
N SER A 18 -0.96 2.84 7.37
CA SER A 18 0.29 3.24 8.02
C SER A 18 1.51 2.65 7.31
N ARG A 19 1.45 1.38 6.91
CA ARG A 19 2.50 0.70 6.15
C ARG A 19 2.67 1.29 4.75
N ASP A 20 1.57 1.47 4.03
CA ASP A 20 1.58 1.72 2.58
C ASP A 20 1.74 3.19 2.24
N TRP A 21 1.13 4.10 2.99
CA TRP A 21 0.99 5.50 2.57
C TRP A 21 1.43 6.53 3.63
N ALA A 22 1.61 6.12 4.89
CA ALA A 22 2.16 7.03 5.90
C ALA A 22 3.69 7.11 5.86
N ALA A 23 4.22 8.21 6.41
CA ALA A 23 5.65 8.42 6.58
C ALA A 23 6.29 7.40 7.53
N CYS A 24 5.60 7.02 8.61
CA CYS A 24 6.09 6.03 9.58
C CYS A 24 6.32 4.63 8.96
N GLY A 25 5.61 4.29 7.90
CA GLY A 25 5.80 3.03 7.16
C GLY A 25 7.00 3.01 6.22
N ALA A 26 7.74 4.11 6.05
CA ALA A 26 8.82 4.19 5.07
C ALA A 26 9.93 3.15 5.29
N SER A 27 10.34 2.93 6.54
CA SER A 27 11.34 1.91 6.88
C SER A 27 10.88 0.50 6.57
N ILE A 28 9.59 0.20 6.82
CA ILE A 28 8.99 -1.10 6.49
C ILE A 28 9.04 -1.31 4.97
N ARG A 29 8.59 -0.31 4.19
CA ARG A 29 8.61 -0.40 2.72
C ARG A 29 10.03 -0.54 2.15
N ALA A 30 11.00 0.15 2.73
CA ALA A 30 12.40 0.01 2.33
C ALA A 30 12.91 -1.42 2.58
N ALA A 31 12.51 -2.04 3.70
CA ALA A 31 12.90 -3.41 4.03
C ALA A 31 12.14 -4.48 3.22
N THR A 32 10.91 -4.21 2.79
CA THR A 32 10.04 -5.22 2.16
C THR A 32 9.84 -5.03 0.65
N TYR A 33 9.62 -3.81 0.17
CA TYR A 33 9.29 -3.53 -1.24
C TYR A 33 10.53 -3.29 -2.07
N SER A 34 11.51 -2.55 -1.57
CA SER A 34 12.73 -2.25 -2.33
C SER A 34 13.46 -3.50 -2.83
N PRO A 35 13.66 -4.57 -2.02
CA PRO A 35 14.30 -5.79 -2.51
C PRO A 35 13.50 -6.49 -3.62
N LEU A 36 12.16 -6.43 -3.57
CA LEU A 36 11.29 -7.04 -4.57
C LEU A 36 11.35 -6.26 -5.90
N VAL A 37 11.32 -4.94 -5.84
CA VAL A 37 11.42 -4.09 -7.03
C VAL A 37 12.81 -4.22 -7.67
N MET A 38 13.88 -4.24 -6.88
CA MET A 38 15.23 -4.47 -7.39
C MET A 38 15.36 -5.81 -8.12
N GLN A 39 14.77 -6.86 -7.54
CA GLN A 39 14.87 -8.20 -8.13
C GLN A 39 14.03 -8.30 -9.40
N LEU A 40 12.88 -7.63 -9.42
CA LEU A 40 12.07 -7.50 -10.63
C LEU A 40 12.85 -6.77 -11.75
N GLN A 41 13.56 -5.68 -11.43
CA GLN A 41 14.41 -4.95 -12.40
C GLN A 41 15.56 -5.78 -12.96
N GLN A 42 16.11 -6.69 -12.17
CA GLN A 42 17.14 -7.61 -12.62
C GLN A 42 16.59 -8.73 -13.52
N LEU A 43 15.43 -9.29 -13.17
CA LEU A 43 14.84 -10.43 -13.88
C LEU A 43 14.03 -10.03 -15.12
N LEU A 44 13.44 -8.84 -15.10
CA LEU A 44 12.58 -8.31 -16.15
C LEU A 44 12.95 -6.84 -16.42
N PRO A 45 14.11 -6.54 -17.01
CA PRO A 45 14.58 -5.17 -17.18
C PRO A 45 13.65 -4.38 -18.10
N VAL A 46 13.34 -3.15 -17.69
CA VAL A 46 12.66 -2.15 -18.53
C VAL A 46 13.64 -1.60 -19.55
N GLN A 47 13.25 -1.56 -20.82
CA GLN A 47 14.08 -1.08 -21.93
C GLN A 47 13.42 0.13 -22.59
N ASN A 48 14.22 1.11 -23.02
CA ASN A 48 13.69 2.36 -23.58
C ASN A 48 12.99 2.17 -24.95
N ASP A 49 13.45 1.20 -25.75
CA ASP A 49 12.98 0.98 -27.12
C ASP A 49 11.96 -0.17 -27.22
N ALA A 50 11.41 -0.62 -26.09
CA ALA A 50 10.44 -1.71 -26.01
C ALA A 50 9.21 -1.32 -25.19
N PRO A 51 8.05 -1.97 -25.41
CA PRO A 51 6.90 -1.81 -24.54
C PRO A 51 7.23 -2.12 -23.08
N ALA A 52 6.62 -1.38 -22.16
CA ALA A 52 6.75 -1.61 -20.73
C ALA A 52 6.36 -3.07 -20.38
N PRO A 53 7.21 -3.82 -19.67
CA PRO A 53 6.87 -5.18 -19.28
C PRO A 53 5.65 -5.20 -18.35
N SER A 54 4.77 -6.18 -18.56
CA SER A 54 3.54 -6.34 -17.78
C SER A 54 3.77 -7.12 -16.48
N VAL A 55 3.25 -6.61 -15.37
CA VAL A 55 3.38 -7.20 -14.02
C VAL A 55 2.01 -7.26 -13.35
N LEU A 56 1.69 -8.40 -12.74
CA LEU A 56 0.51 -8.58 -11.91
C LEU A 56 0.91 -8.60 -10.43
N VAL A 57 0.22 -7.81 -9.60
CA VAL A 57 0.36 -7.81 -8.14
C VAL A 57 -0.92 -8.38 -7.51
N PRO A 58 -0.98 -9.69 -7.21
CA PRO A 58 -2.12 -10.29 -6.52
C PRO A 58 -2.10 -9.93 -5.03
N GLY A 59 -3.27 -9.67 -4.44
CA GLY A 59 -3.37 -9.24 -3.04
C GLY A 59 -2.69 -7.89 -2.84
N ALA A 60 -2.98 -6.93 -3.72
CA ALA A 60 -2.28 -5.64 -3.78
C ALA A 60 -2.50 -4.76 -2.53
N GLY A 61 -3.46 -5.10 -1.66
CA GLY A 61 -3.79 -4.32 -0.48
C GLY A 61 -4.21 -2.90 -0.88
N LEU A 62 -3.45 -1.90 -0.42
CA LEU A 62 -3.68 -0.50 -0.78
C LEU A 62 -2.84 -0.04 -1.98
N GLY A 63 -2.32 -0.96 -2.79
CA GLY A 63 -1.71 -0.68 -4.09
C GLY A 63 -0.28 -0.12 -4.03
N ARG A 64 0.32 0.07 -2.85
CA ARG A 64 1.62 0.74 -2.75
C ARG A 64 2.76 0.00 -3.46
N MET A 65 2.84 -1.32 -3.34
CA MET A 65 3.87 -2.09 -4.04
C MET A 65 3.70 -2.04 -5.57
N ALA A 66 2.44 -2.11 -6.04
CA ALA A 66 2.13 -1.94 -7.46
C ALA A 66 2.53 -0.54 -7.96
N TYR A 67 2.31 0.50 -7.14
CA TYR A 67 2.74 1.86 -7.42
C TYR A 67 4.27 1.99 -7.51
N GLU A 68 5.03 1.36 -6.61
CA GLU A 68 6.52 1.37 -6.70
C GLU A 68 7.02 0.69 -7.98
N MET A 69 6.37 -0.39 -8.44
CA MET A 69 6.69 -1.04 -9.72
C MET A 69 6.33 -0.14 -10.91
N TYR A 70 5.16 0.48 -10.89
CA TYR A 70 4.74 1.42 -11.94
C TYR A 70 5.73 2.59 -12.08
N ARG A 71 6.19 3.15 -10.96
CA ARG A 71 7.15 4.27 -10.94
C ARG A 71 8.50 3.95 -11.58
N VAL A 72 8.90 2.69 -11.63
CA VAL A 72 10.16 2.28 -12.26
C VAL A 72 9.99 1.77 -13.69
N GLY A 73 8.81 1.97 -14.30
CA GLY A 73 8.57 1.80 -15.73
C GLY A 73 7.83 0.53 -16.14
N TYR A 74 7.25 -0.22 -15.20
CA TYR A 74 6.41 -1.38 -15.52
C TYR A 74 4.97 -0.98 -15.85
N SER A 75 4.34 -1.77 -16.71
CA SER A 75 2.87 -1.79 -16.84
C SER A 75 2.32 -2.71 -15.76
N VAL A 76 1.56 -2.18 -14.80
CA VAL A 76 1.20 -2.93 -13.58
C VAL A 76 -0.31 -3.08 -13.45
N GLN A 77 -0.75 -4.30 -13.19
CA GLN A 77 -2.11 -4.61 -12.77
C GLN A 77 -2.11 -4.95 -11.27
N ALA A 78 -2.78 -4.14 -10.46
CA ALA A 78 -3.04 -4.43 -9.06
C ALA A 78 -4.36 -5.19 -8.92
N CYS A 79 -4.37 -6.31 -8.20
CA CYS A 79 -5.57 -7.12 -7.98
C CYS A 79 -5.82 -7.25 -6.47
N GLU A 80 -6.99 -6.82 -6.02
CA GLU A 80 -7.45 -6.95 -4.64
C GLU A 80 -8.93 -7.36 -4.62
N MET A 81 -9.30 -8.22 -3.66
CA MET A 81 -10.64 -8.77 -3.52
C MET A 81 -11.42 -8.16 -2.36
N ASP A 82 -10.75 -7.58 -1.36
CA ASP A 82 -11.41 -6.93 -0.23
C ASP A 82 -12.00 -5.57 -0.66
N PRO A 83 -13.35 -5.40 -0.66
CA PRO A 83 -13.97 -4.15 -1.11
C PRO A 83 -13.59 -2.93 -0.28
N LEU A 84 -13.29 -3.11 1.02
CA LEU A 84 -12.86 -2.01 1.88
C LEU A 84 -11.47 -1.52 1.49
N LEU A 85 -10.55 -2.46 1.20
CA LEU A 85 -9.21 -2.12 0.72
C LEU A 85 -9.26 -1.50 -0.67
N VAL A 86 -10.08 -2.03 -1.58
CA VAL A 86 -10.28 -1.45 -2.93
C VAL A 86 -10.83 -0.03 -2.84
N THR A 87 -11.84 0.21 -2.00
CA THR A 87 -12.42 1.55 -1.80
C THR A 87 -11.39 2.53 -1.22
N CYS A 88 -10.61 2.08 -0.23
CA CYS A 88 -9.57 2.92 0.37
C CYS A 88 -8.42 3.20 -0.61
N MET A 89 -8.01 2.20 -1.38
CA MET A 89 -6.99 2.33 -2.42
C MET A 89 -7.41 3.34 -3.49
N ASP A 90 -8.65 3.25 -3.99
CA ASP A 90 -9.20 4.21 -4.96
C ASP A 90 -9.18 5.63 -4.40
N TRP A 91 -9.67 5.81 -3.17
CA TRP A 91 -9.61 7.11 -2.49
C TRP A 91 -8.18 7.65 -2.36
N LEU A 92 -7.24 6.82 -1.89
CA LEU A 92 -5.83 7.21 -1.70
C LEU A 92 -5.14 7.58 -3.02
N LEU A 93 -5.39 6.84 -4.09
CA LEU A 93 -4.69 7.03 -5.37
C LEU A 93 -5.31 8.10 -6.25
N ASN A 94 -6.64 8.27 -6.19
CA ASN A 94 -7.38 9.10 -7.14
C ASN A 94 -7.98 10.37 -6.53
N HIS A 95 -8.05 10.48 -5.19
CA HIS A 95 -8.79 11.55 -4.52
C HIS A 95 -8.02 12.27 -3.41
N VAL A 96 -6.83 11.81 -3.04
CA VAL A 96 -5.97 12.49 -2.05
C VAL A 96 -4.94 13.34 -2.78
N GLU A 97 -5.16 14.66 -2.77
CA GLU A 97 -4.23 15.64 -3.35
C GLU A 97 -3.25 16.18 -2.30
N GLU A 98 -3.70 16.30 -1.05
CA GLU A 98 -2.95 16.87 0.07
C GLU A 98 -2.82 15.87 1.23
N PRO A 99 -1.76 15.96 2.07
CA PRO A 99 -1.59 15.06 3.21
C PRO A 99 -2.78 15.07 4.16
N VAL A 100 -3.31 13.88 4.47
CA VAL A 100 -4.42 13.70 5.42
C VAL A 100 -3.90 13.26 6.78
N MET A 101 -4.32 13.97 7.83
CA MET A 101 -4.05 13.54 9.20
C MET A 101 -4.95 12.35 9.58
N CYS A 102 -4.33 11.25 9.99
CA CYS A 102 -5.00 10.07 10.49
C CYS A 102 -4.39 9.68 11.85
N ALA A 103 -5.22 9.28 12.81
CA ALA A 103 -4.78 8.76 14.11
C ALA A 103 -5.00 7.23 14.17
N PRO A 104 -4.19 6.43 13.45
CA PRO A 104 -4.46 5.01 13.23
C PRO A 104 -4.42 4.19 14.52
N HIS A 105 -3.77 4.68 15.58
CA HIS A 105 -3.61 3.97 16.85
C HIS A 105 -4.62 4.37 17.94
N LEU A 106 -5.55 5.31 17.68
CA LEU A 106 -6.48 5.79 18.71
C LEU A 106 -7.36 4.68 19.31
N HIS A 107 -7.59 3.60 18.55
CA HIS A 107 -8.34 2.44 19.00
C HIS A 107 -7.49 1.41 19.78
N LEU A 108 -6.17 1.60 19.88
CA LEU A 108 -5.23 0.71 20.57
C LEU A 108 -4.94 1.24 21.97
N PHE A 109 -5.51 0.58 22.99
CA PHE A 109 -5.29 0.90 24.40
C PHE A 109 -4.23 0.00 25.07
N ARG A 110 -3.51 -0.81 24.26
CA ARG A 110 -2.48 -1.73 24.73
C ARG A 110 -1.15 -1.38 24.08
N HIS A 111 -0.06 -1.64 24.81
CA HIS A 111 1.32 -1.39 24.35
C HIS A 111 1.65 0.08 24.04
N ASN A 112 0.86 1.02 24.58
CA ASN A 112 1.20 2.44 24.58
C ASN A 112 2.30 2.68 25.62
N VAL A 113 3.56 2.63 25.20
CA VAL A 113 4.67 3.18 25.98
C VAL A 113 4.56 4.69 25.93
N HIS A 114 4.09 5.29 27.02
CA HIS A 114 4.21 6.72 27.23
C HIS A 114 5.69 6.94 27.57
N GLY A 115 6.37 7.78 26.78
CA GLY A 115 7.75 8.15 27.10
C GLY A 115 7.75 9.01 28.36
N ASP A 116 8.48 8.55 29.37
CA ASP A 116 9.19 9.42 30.31
C ASP A 116 10.54 9.80 29.68
#